data_AF-A0AAW2HXX0-F1
#
_entry.id   AF-A0AAW2HXX0-F1
#
_cell.length_a   1.000
_cell.length_b   1.000
_cell.length_c   1.000
_cell.angle_alpha   90.00
_cell.angle_beta   90.00
_cell.angle_gamma   90.00
#
_symmetry.space_group_name_H-M   'P 1'
#
loop_
_entity.id
_entity.type
_entity.pdbx_description
1 polymer ?
#
loop_
_entity_poly.entity_id
_entity_poly.type
_entity_poly.pdbx_seq_one_letter_code
_entity_poly.pdbx_strand_id
1 'polypeptide(L)'
;MLLGITMALRTAGPAVGFVLGYLCLNLYINPYLTPVIDRNDPRWIGAWWLGWIILGSIMTIFSLLLALFPRKLRKAEVAEDPEKTNKSVCELKQIEHKIVTPVVPEQKIEPVKNEVGLKDFKKAMKRVLSNPLLLANNFCAVFYILGVAGYFNFYNKYLETQFHSSAASASMFAGVTTVLSMVIGFVVAGVFISKMRPRTSYLLGWNVIVGLTYMAGELILMFISCEENGLDGQTINYGVLNSDLACNANCSCESSAYSPVCFANGNQTFFSSCHAGCSQVLNTRGKRIYGDCSCLPSVEDVVTQGPCNVDCFSKLFFFIGIQCLIQLIGCSGRITTVLVNYRSIEVRDKELAQGLALFTISLFAFIPGPIIYGKIIDSSCIVWDNTCGKRGNCWVYDKWKFRFNINLASLCFTFVAVILDCVVWYLGKNLKLYEESAESKKT
;
A
#
# COMPACT_ATOMS: atom_id res chain seq x y z
N MET A 1 -11.70 17.48 -9.45
CA MET A 1 -10.45 18.24 -9.23
C MET A 1 -10.03 18.31 -7.77
N LEU A 2 -10.72 19.05 -6.87
CA LEU A 2 -10.26 19.23 -5.46
C LEU A 2 -9.95 17.90 -4.75
N LEU A 3 -10.88 16.94 -4.77
CA LEU A 3 -10.68 15.62 -4.17
C LEU A 3 -9.44 14.88 -4.73
N GLY A 4 -9.20 14.97 -6.05
CA GLY A 4 -8.03 14.34 -6.69
C GLY A 4 -6.72 14.98 -6.25
N ILE A 5 -6.67 16.31 -6.16
CA ILE A 5 -5.50 17.05 -5.67
C ILE A 5 -5.25 16.73 -4.19
N THR A 6 -6.29 16.73 -3.35
CA THR A 6 -6.16 16.40 -1.93
C THR A 6 -5.64 14.98 -1.72
N MET A 7 -6.13 14.01 -2.49
CA MET A 7 -5.64 12.62 -2.42
C MET A 7 -4.21 12.47 -2.94
N ALA A 8 -3.85 13.17 -4.01
CA ALA A 8 -2.48 13.21 -4.51
C ALA A 8 -1.52 13.78 -3.45
N LEU A 9 -1.87 14.91 -2.83
CA LEU A 9 -1.06 15.54 -1.78
C LEU A 9 -0.92 14.63 -0.55
N ARG A 10 -2.00 13.96 -0.14
CA ARG A 10 -1.97 12.97 0.95
C ARG A 10 -1.00 11.82 0.64
N THR A 11 -0.89 11.42 -0.63
CA THR A 11 -0.04 10.30 -1.06
C THR A 11 1.43 10.70 -1.26
N ALA A 12 1.73 11.99 -1.44
CA ALA A 12 3.10 12.49 -1.52
C ALA A 12 3.87 12.33 -0.20
N GLY A 13 3.19 12.37 0.96
CA GLY A 13 3.81 12.18 2.28
C GLY A 13 4.60 10.87 2.39
N PRO A 14 4.00 9.70 2.10
CA PRO A 14 4.71 8.43 2.01
C PRO A 14 5.96 8.44 1.11
N ALA A 15 5.97 9.12 -0.05
CA ALA A 15 7.19 9.20 -0.88
C ALA A 15 8.34 9.88 -0.15
N VAL A 16 8.06 11.01 0.50
CA VAL A 16 9.07 11.72 1.31
C VAL A 16 9.57 10.80 2.43
N GLY A 17 8.66 10.01 3.04
CA GLY A 17 9.01 9.00 4.04
C GLY A 17 9.92 7.89 3.50
N PHE A 18 9.65 7.34 2.32
CA PHE A 18 10.50 6.31 1.70
C PHE A 18 11.88 6.85 1.32
N VAL A 19 11.96 8.06 0.76
CA VAL A 19 13.24 8.70 0.44
C VAL A 19 14.06 8.95 1.71
N LEU A 20 13.42 9.48 2.75
CA LEU A 20 14.06 9.67 4.05
C LEU A 20 14.53 8.34 4.64
N GLY A 21 13.70 7.30 4.58
CA GLY A 21 14.04 5.95 5.01
C GLY A 21 15.25 5.39 4.27
N TYR A 22 15.31 5.53 2.95
CA TYR A 22 16.47 5.14 2.14
C TYR A 22 17.75 5.87 2.55
N LEU A 23 17.68 7.18 2.77
CA LEU A 23 18.84 7.96 3.23
C LEU A 23 19.32 7.52 4.61
N CYS A 24 18.40 7.32 5.56
CA CYS A 24 18.72 6.85 6.91
C CYS A 24 19.27 5.41 6.92
N LEU A 25 18.76 4.52 6.06
CA LEU A 25 19.20 3.12 5.99
C LEU A 25 20.58 2.95 5.33
N ASN A 26 20.99 3.91 4.48
CA ASN A 26 22.33 3.94 3.87
C ASN A 26 23.42 4.44 4.83
N LEU A 27 23.04 5.01 5.97
CA LEU A 27 23.95 5.39 7.05
C LEU A 27 24.06 4.24 8.03
N TYR A 28 25.27 3.93 8.47
CA TYR A 28 25.49 2.87 9.46
C TYR A 28 24.78 3.21 10.77
N ILE A 29 24.25 2.20 11.49
CA ILE A 29 23.46 2.37 12.72
C ILE A 29 24.05 3.34 13.73
N ASN A 30 25.39 3.36 13.83
CA ASN A 30 26.14 4.33 14.60
C ASN A 30 26.98 5.21 13.65
N PRO A 31 26.54 6.44 13.35
CA PRO A 31 27.24 7.33 12.41
C PRO A 31 28.66 7.72 12.85
N TYR A 32 29.01 7.53 14.12
CA TYR A 32 30.32 7.89 14.68
C TYR A 32 31.37 6.78 14.49
N LEU A 33 30.98 5.58 14.03
CA LEU A 33 31.89 4.45 13.81
C LEU A 33 32.16 4.25 12.32
N THR A 34 33.40 3.88 11.97
CA THR A 34 33.75 3.44 10.61
C THR A 34 33.38 1.96 10.45
N PRO A 35 32.43 1.61 9.56
CA PRO A 35 32.02 0.23 9.41
C PRO A 35 33.09 -0.59 8.68
N VAL A 36 33.41 -1.76 9.22
CA VAL A 36 34.24 -2.79 8.54
C VAL A 36 33.44 -3.57 7.49
N ILE A 37 32.13 -3.32 7.45
CA ILE A 37 31.12 -4.05 6.69
C ILE A 37 30.57 -3.11 5.60
N ASP A 38 30.48 -3.60 4.36
CA ASP A 38 29.93 -2.84 3.22
C ASP A 38 28.39 -2.93 3.19
N ARG A 39 27.73 -2.00 2.49
CA ARG A 39 26.26 -1.89 2.36
C ARG A 39 25.59 -3.11 1.73
N ASN A 40 26.35 -3.92 1.01
CA ASN A 40 25.87 -5.14 0.37
C ASN A 40 25.97 -6.37 1.30
N ASP A 41 26.58 -6.25 2.47
CA ASP A 41 26.66 -7.34 3.44
C ASP A 41 25.30 -7.49 4.16
N PRO A 42 24.78 -8.73 4.29
CA PRO A 42 23.48 -8.98 4.93
C PRO A 42 23.42 -8.56 6.41
N ARG A 43 24.55 -8.31 7.06
CA ARG A 43 24.62 -7.84 8.45
C ARG A 43 24.55 -6.32 8.58
N TRP A 44 24.46 -5.58 7.46
CA TRP A 44 24.33 -4.14 7.48
C TRP A 44 23.01 -3.72 8.13
N ILE A 45 23.09 -2.94 9.21
CA ILE A 45 21.93 -2.32 9.85
C ILE A 45 22.07 -0.81 9.71
N GLY A 46 21.10 -0.21 9.04
CA GLY A 46 21.03 1.23 8.85
C GLY A 46 20.58 2.00 10.09
N ALA A 47 20.79 3.32 10.11
CA ALA A 47 20.38 4.23 11.19
C ALA A 47 18.86 4.49 11.21
N TRP A 48 18.06 3.44 11.45
CA TRP A 48 16.59 3.45 11.43
C TRP A 48 15.96 4.46 12.40
N TRP A 49 16.64 4.76 13.51
CA TRP A 49 16.16 5.69 14.54
C TRP A 49 16.18 7.16 14.10
N LEU A 50 17.07 7.51 13.16
CA LEU A 50 17.31 8.90 12.75
C LEU A 50 16.07 9.53 12.09
N GLY A 51 15.32 8.74 11.32
CA GLY A 51 14.10 9.21 10.65
C GLY A 51 13.03 9.72 11.63
N TRP A 52 12.90 9.09 12.80
CA TRP A 52 11.93 9.49 13.82
C TRP A 52 12.22 10.87 14.41
N ILE A 53 13.50 11.19 14.62
CA ILE A 53 13.93 12.49 15.16
C ILE A 53 13.62 13.60 14.15
N ILE A 54 13.93 13.37 12.87
CA ILE A 54 13.68 14.33 11.79
C ILE A 54 12.17 14.59 11.64
N LEU A 55 11.37 13.53 11.52
CA LEU A 55 9.92 13.65 11.37
C LEU A 55 9.25 14.27 12.59
N GLY A 56 9.65 13.87 13.82
CA GLY A 56 9.11 14.42 15.06
C GLY A 56 9.38 15.91 15.21
N SER A 57 10.59 16.36 14.83
CA SER A 57 10.96 17.77 14.84
C SER A 57 10.11 18.59 13.86
N ILE A 58 9.95 18.09 12.63
CA ILE A 58 9.10 18.72 11.61
C ILE A 58 7.65 18.81 12.08
N MET A 59 7.08 17.71 12.61
CA MET A 59 5.71 17.69 13.13
C MET A 59 5.51 18.69 14.28
N THR A 60 6.49 18.83 15.17
CA THR A 60 6.44 19.79 16.29
C THR A 60 6.39 21.23 15.77
N ILE A 61 7.21 21.56 14.77
CA ILE A 61 7.20 22.89 14.13
C ILE A 61 5.83 23.18 13.51
N PHE A 62 5.29 22.25 12.71
CA PHE A 62 3.96 22.43 12.11
C PHE A 62 2.84 22.50 13.14
N SER A 63 2.92 21.74 14.23
CA SER A 63 1.95 21.81 15.33
C SER A 63 1.96 23.20 15.99
N LEU A 64 3.13 23.81 16.17
CA LEU A 64 3.24 25.18 16.69
C LEU A 64 2.64 26.20 15.71
N LEU A 65 2.88 26.05 14.41
CA LEU A 65 2.27 26.90 13.38
C LEU A 65 0.75 26.80 13.36
N LEU A 66 0.21 25.58 13.50
CA LEU A 66 -1.24 25.36 13.60
C LEU A 66 -1.82 25.92 14.91
N ALA A 67 -1.07 25.91 16.01
CA ALA A 67 -1.50 26.51 17.26
C ALA A 67 -1.63 28.04 17.20
N LEU A 68 -0.96 28.70 16.25
CA LEU A 68 -1.12 30.14 15.99
C LEU A 68 -2.41 30.49 15.25
N PHE A 69 -3.12 29.50 14.68
CA PHE A 69 -4.41 29.77 14.03
C PHE A 69 -5.51 30.11 15.05
N PRO A 70 -6.41 31.04 14.73
CA PRO A 70 -7.51 31.41 15.60
C PRO A 70 -8.43 30.21 15.83
N ARG A 71 -8.92 30.06 17.08
CA ARG A 71 -9.82 28.95 17.49
C ARG A 71 -11.10 28.82 16.64
N LYS A 72 -11.51 29.90 15.98
CA LYS A 72 -12.65 29.93 15.06
C LYS A 72 -12.22 30.63 13.78
N LEU A 73 -12.22 29.89 12.67
CA LEU A 73 -12.17 30.51 11.36
C LEU A 73 -13.51 31.21 11.14
N ARG A 74 -13.50 32.51 10.82
CA ARG A 74 -14.71 33.24 10.43
C ARG A 74 -15.32 32.48 9.25
N LYS A 75 -16.52 31.92 9.41
CA LYS A 75 -17.25 31.38 8.27
C LYS A 75 -17.34 32.50 7.25
N ALA A 76 -16.96 32.23 6.01
CA ALA A 76 -17.23 33.17 4.93
C ALA A 76 -18.74 33.28 4.80
N GLU A 77 -19.34 34.22 5.53
CA GLU A 77 -20.61 34.81 5.13
C GLU A 77 -20.35 35.39 3.75
N VAL A 78 -20.94 34.76 2.74
CA VAL A 78 -21.15 35.41 1.45
C VAL A 78 -21.84 36.72 1.80
N ALA A 79 -21.14 37.83 1.58
CA ALA A 79 -21.63 39.17 1.86
C ALA A 79 -22.80 39.48 0.93
N GLU A 80 -24.00 39.05 1.30
CA GLU A 80 -25.22 39.73 0.88
C GLU A 80 -25.39 40.94 1.80
N ASP A 81 -25.06 42.10 1.24
CA ASP A 81 -25.25 43.43 1.82
C ASP A 81 -26.72 43.60 2.28
N PRO A 82 -26.99 43.68 3.60
CA PRO A 82 -28.35 43.70 4.14
C PRO A 82 -29.11 45.01 3.87
N GLU A 83 -28.49 46.02 3.27
CA GLU A 83 -29.14 47.30 2.98
C GLU A 83 -29.84 47.39 1.61
N LYS A 84 -29.59 46.48 0.67
CA LYS A 84 -30.25 46.52 -0.66
C LYS A 84 -31.50 45.63 -0.79
N THR A 85 -31.68 44.66 0.09
CA THR A 85 -32.80 43.70 0.01
C THR A 85 -34.12 44.26 0.55
N ASN A 86 -34.10 45.31 1.37
CA ASN A 86 -35.33 45.86 1.96
C ASN A 86 -36.12 46.80 1.04
N LYS A 87 -35.57 47.26 -0.09
CA LYS A 87 -36.30 48.12 -1.05
C LYS A 87 -36.91 47.35 -2.22
N SER A 88 -36.32 46.25 -2.67
CA SER A 88 -36.84 45.44 -3.79
C SER A 88 -37.90 44.41 -3.38
N VAL A 89 -37.99 44.04 -2.10
CA VAL A 89 -38.93 43.03 -1.59
C VAL A 89 -40.35 43.59 -1.35
N CYS A 90 -40.54 44.92 -1.37
CA CYS A 90 -41.87 45.53 -1.25
C CYS A 90 -42.62 45.70 -2.59
N GLU A 91 -41.95 45.74 -3.74
CA GLU A 91 -42.61 45.94 -5.04
C GLU A 91 -43.04 44.63 -5.74
N LEU A 92 -42.44 43.49 -5.41
CA LEU A 92 -42.80 42.19 -6.01
C LEU A 92 -43.95 41.45 -5.31
N LYS A 93 -44.38 41.89 -4.12
CA LYS A 93 -45.45 41.22 -3.36
C LYS A 93 -46.87 41.44 -3.89
N GLN A 94 -47.07 42.29 -4.91
CA GLN A 94 -48.40 42.56 -5.46
C GLN A 94 -48.81 41.67 -6.65
N ILE A 95 -47.92 40.82 -7.20
CA ILE A 95 -48.21 40.12 -8.46
C ILE A 95 -48.46 38.60 -8.32
N GLU A 96 -48.03 37.94 -7.24
CA GLU A 96 -48.07 36.45 -7.15
C GLU A 96 -49.35 35.84 -6.54
N HIS A 97 -50.45 36.59 -6.41
CA HIS A 97 -51.73 36.04 -5.98
C HIS A 97 -52.53 35.42 -7.14
N LYS A 98 -51.95 34.46 -7.87
CA LYS A 98 -52.64 33.49 -8.75
C LYS A 98 -51.61 32.60 -9.46
N ILE A 99 -51.34 31.42 -8.92
CA ILE A 99 -51.25 30.12 -9.61
C ILE A 99 -50.81 29.08 -8.55
N VAL A 100 -51.65 28.07 -8.37
CA VAL A 100 -51.50 26.98 -7.39
C VAL A 100 -50.78 25.81 -8.04
N THR A 101 -49.70 25.30 -7.44
CA THR A 101 -49.25 23.87 -7.43
C THR A 101 -48.03 23.71 -6.48
N PRO A 102 -47.72 22.48 -6.00
CA PRO A 102 -47.42 22.23 -4.58
C PRO A 102 -45.95 22.46 -4.19
N VAL A 103 -45.77 23.17 -3.08
CA VAL A 103 -44.50 23.45 -2.42
C VAL A 103 -44.00 22.19 -1.68
N VAL A 104 -42.87 21.64 -2.14
CA VAL A 104 -41.98 20.82 -1.31
C VAL A 104 -41.37 21.76 -0.26
N PRO A 105 -41.38 21.45 1.05
CA PRO A 105 -41.03 22.43 2.07
C PRO A 105 -39.55 22.85 1.97
N GLU A 106 -39.37 24.15 1.79
CA GLU A 106 -38.12 24.88 1.93
C GLU A 106 -37.51 24.61 3.32
N GLN A 107 -36.33 23.97 3.34
CA GLN A 107 -35.62 23.64 4.57
C GLN A 107 -35.13 24.92 5.26
N LYS A 108 -35.88 25.39 6.26
CA LYS A 108 -35.40 26.35 7.25
C LYS A 108 -34.20 25.76 7.98
N ILE A 109 -33.03 26.39 7.82
CA ILE A 109 -31.87 26.16 8.67
C ILE A 109 -32.18 26.86 10.00
N GLU A 110 -32.75 26.11 10.94
CA GLU A 110 -32.87 26.59 12.33
C GLU A 110 -31.48 26.67 12.98
N PRO A 111 -31.23 27.70 13.82
CA PRO A 111 -29.98 27.84 14.53
C PRO A 111 -29.77 26.65 15.46
N VAL A 112 -28.62 25.98 15.32
CA VAL A 112 -28.22 24.82 16.12
C VAL A 112 -28.20 25.22 17.60
N LYS A 113 -29.28 24.86 18.32
CA LYS A 113 -29.29 24.88 19.78
C LYS A 113 -28.36 23.77 20.27
N ASN A 114 -27.38 24.19 21.05
CA ASN A 114 -26.44 23.33 21.76
C ASN A 114 -27.20 22.42 22.72
N GLU A 115 -27.22 21.13 22.40
CA GLU A 115 -27.05 19.98 23.30
C GLU A 115 -27.03 18.73 22.42
N VAL A 116 -25.86 18.42 21.82
CA VAL A 116 -25.67 17.17 21.07
C VAL A 116 -25.59 16.04 22.10
N GLY A 117 -26.75 15.52 22.49
CA GLY A 117 -26.84 14.42 23.44
C GLY A 117 -26.40 13.09 22.82
N LEU A 118 -25.97 12.15 23.67
CA LEU A 118 -25.64 10.77 23.24
C LEU A 118 -26.79 10.09 22.47
N LYS A 119 -28.04 10.48 22.73
CA LYS A 119 -29.21 9.99 22.01
C LYS A 119 -29.23 10.45 20.55
N ASP A 120 -28.84 11.68 20.28
CA ASP A 120 -28.77 12.21 18.91
C ASP A 120 -27.58 11.63 18.15
N PHE A 121 -26.47 11.37 18.84
CA PHE A 121 -25.37 10.59 18.29
C PHE A 121 -25.81 9.16 17.91
N LYS A 122 -26.53 8.45 18.79
CA LYS A 122 -27.06 7.12 18.49
C LYS A 122 -28.01 7.12 17.29
N LYS A 123 -28.88 8.14 17.18
CA LYS A 123 -29.77 8.31 16.01
C LYS A 123 -28.98 8.57 14.73
N ALA A 124 -27.96 9.44 14.78
CA ALA A 124 -27.09 9.71 13.64
C ALA A 124 -26.32 8.45 13.21
N MET A 125 -25.73 7.72 14.17
CA MET A 125 -25.05 6.45 13.94
C MET A 125 -25.96 5.41 13.28
N LYS A 126 -27.18 5.23 13.80
CA LYS A 126 -28.16 4.31 13.22
C LYS A 126 -28.50 4.70 11.78
N ARG A 127 -28.72 5.99 11.52
CA ARG A 127 -29.03 6.49 10.18
C ARG A 127 -27.89 6.27 9.18
N VAL A 128 -26.64 6.47 9.59
CA VAL A 128 -25.46 6.22 8.76
C VAL A 128 -25.31 4.72 8.47
N LEU A 129 -25.43 3.86 9.49
CA LEU A 129 -25.33 2.41 9.35
C LEU A 129 -26.51 1.78 8.59
N SER A 130 -27.70 2.40 8.63
CA SER A 130 -28.87 1.95 7.89
C SER A 130 -28.80 2.22 6.39
N ASN A 131 -27.82 2.99 5.90
CA ASN A 131 -27.68 3.27 4.48
C ASN A 131 -26.97 2.09 3.76
N PRO A 132 -27.69 1.28 2.97
CA PRO A 132 -27.13 0.08 2.36
C PRO A 132 -26.05 0.40 1.32
N LEU A 133 -26.18 1.52 0.59
CA LEU A 133 -25.20 1.95 -0.40
C LEU A 133 -23.87 2.32 0.28
N LEU A 134 -23.94 3.07 1.38
CA LEU A 134 -22.77 3.46 2.15
C LEU A 134 -22.06 2.23 2.73
N LEU A 135 -22.82 1.32 3.33
CA LEU A 135 -22.28 0.13 3.96
C LEU A 135 -21.60 -0.79 2.94
N ALA A 136 -22.25 -1.05 1.80
CA ALA A 136 -21.68 -1.82 0.70
C ALA A 136 -20.39 -1.17 0.16
N ASN A 137 -20.38 0.15 -0.02
CA ASN A 137 -19.20 0.88 -0.50
C ASN A 137 -18.03 0.82 0.50
N ASN A 138 -18.31 0.92 1.81
CA ASN A 138 -17.28 0.80 2.84
C ASN A 138 -16.71 -0.62 2.94
N PHE A 139 -17.55 -1.66 2.89
CA PHE A 139 -17.06 -3.04 2.88
C PHE A 139 -16.31 -3.37 1.59
N CYS A 140 -16.74 -2.83 0.44
CA CYS A 140 -15.99 -2.92 -0.80
C CYS A 140 -14.55 -2.37 -0.62
N ALA A 141 -14.42 -1.19 -0.03
CA ALA A 141 -13.13 -0.59 0.28
C ALA A 141 -12.28 -1.45 1.24
N VAL A 142 -12.90 -2.09 2.24
CA VAL A 142 -12.22 -3.03 3.16
C VAL A 142 -11.59 -4.19 2.38
N PHE A 143 -12.36 -4.86 1.52
CA PHE A 143 -11.88 -5.99 0.76
C PHE A 143 -10.80 -5.61 -0.27
N TYR A 144 -10.91 -4.46 -0.92
CA TYR A 144 -9.82 -3.95 -1.77
C TYR A 144 -8.53 -3.67 -0.97
N ILE A 145 -8.64 -3.08 0.22
CA ILE A 145 -7.47 -2.82 1.06
C ILE A 145 -6.85 -4.14 1.54
N LEU A 146 -7.66 -5.14 1.88
CA LEU A 146 -7.19 -6.50 2.18
C LEU A 146 -6.52 -7.15 0.96
N GLY A 147 -7.07 -7.00 -0.24
CA GLY A 147 -6.45 -7.50 -1.47
C GLY A 147 -5.04 -6.93 -1.67
N VAL A 148 -4.87 -5.63 -1.45
CA VAL A 148 -3.60 -4.92 -1.61
C VAL A 148 -2.65 -5.09 -0.41
N ALA A 149 -3.14 -5.50 0.76
CA ALA A 149 -2.36 -5.48 2.00
C ALA A 149 -1.08 -6.33 1.96
N GLY A 150 -1.06 -7.43 1.20
CA GLY A 150 0.13 -8.27 1.03
C GLY A 150 1.27 -7.50 0.36
N TYR A 151 0.95 -6.89 -0.78
CA TYR A 151 1.89 -6.04 -1.51
C TYR A 151 2.21 -4.74 -0.76
N PHE A 152 1.27 -4.16 -0.02
CA PHE A 152 1.51 -2.92 0.71
C PHE A 152 2.49 -3.09 1.88
N ASN A 153 2.29 -4.12 2.72
CA ASN A 153 3.08 -4.29 3.94
C ASN A 153 4.39 -5.04 3.71
N PHE A 154 4.42 -5.98 2.77
CA PHE A 154 5.56 -6.86 2.54
C PHE A 154 6.24 -6.58 1.20
N TYR A 155 6.08 -5.38 0.63
CA TYR A 155 6.58 -5.10 -0.72
C TYR A 155 8.09 -5.28 -0.85
N ASN A 156 8.84 -4.67 0.07
CA ASN A 156 10.31 -4.72 0.06
C ASN A 156 10.77 -6.17 0.15
N LYS A 157 10.16 -6.94 1.08
CA LYS A 157 10.47 -8.35 1.26
C LYS A 157 10.12 -9.19 0.03
N TYR A 158 9.02 -8.87 -0.65
CA TYR A 158 8.64 -9.49 -1.91
C TYR A 158 9.72 -9.27 -2.97
N LEU A 159 10.20 -8.03 -3.14
CA LEU A 159 11.25 -7.70 -4.10
C LEU A 159 12.61 -8.35 -3.76
N GLU A 160 12.99 -8.36 -2.48
CA GLU A 160 14.19 -9.05 -2.01
C GLU A 160 14.14 -10.56 -2.29
N THR A 161 13.00 -11.19 -2.02
CA THR A 161 12.85 -12.65 -2.10
C THR A 161 12.63 -13.13 -3.53
N GLN A 162 11.83 -12.43 -4.33
CA GLN A 162 11.45 -12.88 -5.67
C GLN A 162 12.40 -12.40 -6.77
N PHE A 163 13.03 -11.24 -6.59
CA PHE A 163 13.89 -10.61 -7.61
C PHE A 163 15.33 -10.38 -7.14
N HIS A 164 15.72 -10.91 -5.98
CA HIS A 164 17.07 -10.77 -5.42
C HIS A 164 17.55 -9.31 -5.32
N SER A 165 16.63 -8.37 -5.15
CA SER A 165 16.98 -6.97 -4.95
C SER A 165 17.57 -6.76 -3.56
N SER A 166 18.59 -5.90 -3.43
CA SER A 166 19.08 -5.49 -2.11
C SER A 166 18.01 -4.70 -1.35
N ALA A 167 18.03 -4.73 -0.02
CA ALA A 167 17.04 -4.02 0.81
C ALA A 167 16.90 -2.52 0.46
N ALA A 168 18.03 -1.88 0.11
CA ALA A 168 18.05 -0.47 -0.30
C ALA A 168 17.39 -0.24 -1.67
N SER A 169 17.72 -1.06 -2.68
CA SER A 169 17.13 -0.94 -4.02
C SER A 169 15.65 -1.33 -4.03
N ALA A 170 15.27 -2.39 -3.29
CA ALA A 170 13.88 -2.79 -3.07
C ALA A 170 13.06 -1.65 -2.47
N SER A 171 13.55 -1.00 -1.40
CA SER A 171 12.87 0.14 -0.77
C SER A 171 12.70 1.34 -1.71
N MET A 172 13.72 1.62 -2.54
CA MET A 172 13.66 2.69 -3.53
C MET A 172 12.61 2.39 -4.60
N PHE A 173 12.63 1.19 -5.20
CA PHE A 173 11.63 0.79 -6.20
C PHE A 173 10.24 0.78 -5.60
N ALA A 174 10.06 0.18 -4.44
CA ALA A 174 8.78 0.11 -3.74
C ALA A 174 8.17 1.49 -3.49
N GLY A 175 8.97 2.44 -2.99
CA GLY A 175 8.51 3.79 -2.66
C GLY A 175 8.23 4.64 -3.89
N VAL A 176 9.21 4.75 -4.80
CA VAL A 176 9.14 5.67 -5.94
C VAL A 176 8.04 5.27 -6.92
N THR A 177 7.99 3.99 -7.29
CA THR A 177 7.06 3.51 -8.33
C THR A 177 5.61 3.61 -7.86
N THR A 178 5.31 3.09 -6.68
CA THR A 178 3.99 3.15 -6.04
C THR A 178 3.50 4.59 -5.92
N VAL A 179 4.31 5.48 -5.34
CA VAL A 179 3.83 6.84 -5.05
C VAL A 179 3.66 7.66 -6.34
N LEU A 180 4.60 7.59 -7.28
CA LEU A 180 4.46 8.32 -8.55
C LEU A 180 3.23 7.86 -9.33
N SER A 181 3.02 6.55 -9.45
CA SER A 181 1.83 6.00 -10.13
C SER A 181 0.53 6.45 -9.46
N MET A 182 0.48 6.47 -8.14
CA MET A 182 -0.71 6.91 -7.41
C MET A 182 -0.98 8.42 -7.55
N VAL A 183 0.06 9.27 -7.46
CA VAL A 183 -0.07 10.73 -7.61
C VAL A 183 -0.56 11.07 -9.01
N ILE A 184 0.06 10.49 -10.05
CA ILE A 184 -0.36 10.67 -11.45
C ILE A 184 -1.81 10.16 -11.62
N GLY A 185 -2.12 8.96 -11.11
CA GLY A 185 -3.46 8.38 -11.18
C GLY A 185 -4.54 9.26 -10.54
N PHE A 186 -4.30 9.81 -9.35
CA PHE A 186 -5.26 10.68 -8.67
C PHE A 186 -5.48 12.01 -9.40
N VAL A 187 -4.42 12.61 -9.94
CA VAL A 187 -4.54 13.86 -10.70
C VAL A 187 -5.28 13.62 -12.01
N VAL A 188 -4.89 12.60 -12.79
CA VAL A 188 -5.51 12.27 -14.08
C VAL A 188 -6.99 11.93 -13.89
N ALA A 189 -7.32 11.02 -12.97
CA ALA A 189 -8.71 10.67 -12.68
C ALA A 189 -9.49 11.87 -12.12
N GLY A 190 -8.87 12.67 -11.26
CA GLY A 190 -9.48 13.86 -10.67
C GLY A 190 -9.83 14.94 -11.69
N VAL A 191 -8.98 15.12 -12.73
CA VAL A 191 -9.21 16.02 -13.87
C VAL A 191 -10.31 15.45 -14.77
N PHE A 192 -10.19 14.18 -15.15
CA PHE A 192 -11.14 13.49 -16.02
C PHE A 192 -12.57 13.55 -15.47
N ILE A 193 -12.77 13.15 -14.20
CA ILE A 193 -14.08 13.15 -13.54
C ILE A 193 -14.66 14.57 -13.43
N SER A 194 -13.82 15.60 -13.22
CA SER A 194 -14.32 16.99 -13.15
C SER A 194 -14.69 17.58 -14.50
N LYS A 195 -14.00 17.21 -15.58
CA LYS A 195 -14.21 17.80 -16.91
C LYS A 195 -15.33 17.09 -17.67
N MET A 196 -15.34 15.76 -17.65
CA MET A 196 -16.30 14.95 -18.40
C MET A 196 -17.65 14.81 -17.71
N ARG A 197 -17.70 15.01 -16.38
CA ARG A 197 -18.88 14.79 -15.52
C ARG A 197 -19.73 13.57 -15.94
N PRO A 198 -19.13 12.37 -16.02
CA PRO A 198 -19.83 11.17 -16.49
C PRO A 198 -21.00 10.80 -15.58
N ARG A 199 -22.05 10.19 -16.14
CA ARG A 199 -23.20 9.74 -15.34
C ARG A 199 -22.75 8.76 -14.24
N THR A 200 -23.41 8.81 -13.09
CA THR A 200 -23.09 7.99 -11.92
C THR A 200 -23.01 6.49 -12.22
N SER A 201 -23.95 5.96 -13.00
CA SER A 201 -23.94 4.56 -13.38
C SER A 201 -22.67 4.16 -14.16
N TYR A 202 -22.15 5.03 -15.04
CA TYR A 202 -20.90 4.75 -15.75
C TYR A 202 -19.68 4.78 -14.83
N LEU A 203 -19.65 5.67 -13.84
CA LEU A 203 -18.57 5.71 -12.84
C LEU A 203 -18.56 4.47 -11.95
N LEU A 204 -19.74 4.02 -11.51
CA LEU A 204 -19.85 2.81 -10.69
C LEU A 204 -19.55 1.54 -11.49
N GLY A 205 -20.01 1.46 -12.75
CA GLY A 205 -19.62 0.38 -13.66
C GLY A 205 -18.12 0.37 -13.96
N TRP A 206 -17.49 1.55 -14.04
CA TRP A 206 -16.04 1.66 -14.19
C TRP A 206 -15.27 1.06 -13.00
N ASN A 207 -15.78 1.19 -11.77
CA ASN A 207 -15.15 0.55 -10.62
C ASN A 207 -15.09 -0.98 -10.76
N VAL A 208 -16.14 -1.60 -11.29
CA VAL A 208 -16.15 -3.05 -11.59
C VAL A 208 -15.05 -3.40 -12.60
N ILE A 209 -14.88 -2.60 -13.66
CA ILE A 209 -13.82 -2.78 -14.65
C ILE A 209 -12.43 -2.62 -14.03
N VAL A 210 -12.25 -1.63 -13.16
CA VAL A 210 -11.01 -1.44 -12.39
C VAL A 210 -10.71 -2.68 -11.54
N GLY A 211 -11.70 -3.22 -10.84
CA GLY A 211 -11.56 -4.43 -10.04
C GLY A 211 -11.19 -5.67 -10.86
N LEU A 212 -11.84 -5.87 -12.01
CA LEU A 212 -11.50 -6.96 -12.95
C LEU A 212 -10.07 -6.81 -13.51
N THR A 213 -9.64 -5.59 -13.79
CA THR A 213 -8.26 -5.29 -14.23
C THR A 213 -7.26 -5.61 -13.12
N TYR A 214 -7.61 -5.32 -11.86
CA TYR A 214 -6.81 -5.65 -10.68
C TYR A 214 -6.63 -7.17 -10.55
N MET A 215 -7.72 -7.93 -10.67
CA MET A 215 -7.69 -9.40 -10.64
C MET A 215 -6.83 -9.98 -11.77
N ALA A 216 -6.98 -9.47 -13.00
CA ALA A 216 -6.16 -9.90 -14.13
C ALA A 216 -4.67 -9.62 -13.87
N GLY A 217 -4.37 -8.46 -13.27
CA GLY A 217 -3.04 -8.10 -12.81
C GLY A 217 -2.45 -9.09 -11.81
N GLU A 218 -3.17 -9.38 -10.74
CA GLU A 218 -2.76 -10.35 -9.69
C GLU A 218 -2.50 -11.75 -10.27
N LEU A 219 -3.32 -12.19 -11.23
CA LEU A 219 -3.11 -13.45 -11.95
C LEU A 219 -1.82 -13.45 -12.77
N ILE A 220 -1.51 -12.35 -13.47
CA ILE A 220 -0.25 -12.23 -14.24
C ILE A 220 0.95 -12.23 -13.29
N LEU A 221 0.86 -11.49 -12.18
CA LEU A 221 1.93 -11.37 -11.18
C LEU A 221 2.27 -12.69 -10.49
N MET A 222 1.32 -13.63 -10.43
CA MET A 222 1.53 -14.98 -9.89
C MET A 222 2.63 -15.76 -10.63
N PHE A 223 2.83 -15.50 -11.93
CA PHE A 223 3.79 -16.24 -12.76
C PHE A 223 5.15 -15.55 -12.90
N ILE A 224 5.26 -14.27 -12.52
CA ILE A 224 6.51 -13.51 -12.67
C ILE A 224 7.39 -13.72 -11.43
N SER A 225 8.57 -14.30 -11.63
CA SER A 225 9.64 -14.36 -10.62
C SER A 225 10.99 -14.63 -11.29
N CYS A 226 12.07 -14.37 -10.56
CA CYS A 226 13.41 -14.79 -10.95
C CYS A 226 13.62 -16.28 -10.68
N GLU A 227 14.23 -16.98 -11.64
CA GLU A 227 14.71 -18.34 -11.40
C GLU A 227 15.94 -18.30 -10.49
N GLU A 228 16.04 -19.31 -9.62
CA GLU A 228 17.20 -19.50 -8.76
C GLU A 228 18.09 -20.57 -9.38
N ASN A 229 19.27 -20.18 -9.83
CA ASN A 229 20.26 -21.15 -10.25
C ASN A 229 20.93 -21.72 -8.98
N GLY A 230 20.73 -23.01 -8.70
CA GLY A 230 21.65 -23.77 -7.85
C GLY A 230 21.14 -24.34 -6.53
N LEU A 231 19.92 -24.05 -6.09
CA LEU A 231 19.32 -24.80 -4.98
C LEU A 231 18.70 -26.15 -5.44
N ASP A 232 18.63 -26.39 -6.75
CA ASP A 232 18.01 -27.58 -7.35
C ASP A 232 18.91 -28.84 -7.31
N GLY A 233 20.20 -28.70 -6.97
CA GLY A 233 21.15 -29.82 -6.87
C GLY A 233 21.44 -30.30 -5.44
N GLN A 234 21.18 -29.46 -4.43
CA GLN A 234 21.07 -29.90 -3.04
C GLN A 234 19.58 -30.12 -2.81
N THR A 235 19.14 -31.38 -2.73
CA THR A 235 17.76 -31.70 -2.38
C THR A 235 17.42 -30.97 -1.08
N ILE A 236 16.70 -29.84 -1.19
CA ILE A 236 16.09 -29.18 -0.04
C ILE A 236 14.95 -30.09 0.38
N ASN A 237 15.26 -31.16 1.10
CA ASN A 237 14.26 -31.90 1.83
C ASN A 237 13.77 -30.98 2.94
N TYR A 238 12.54 -30.52 2.77
CA TYR A 238 11.78 -29.66 3.66
C TYR A 238 12.11 -29.90 5.14
N GLY A 239 12.95 -29.01 5.71
CA GLY A 239 13.25 -28.98 7.15
C GLY A 239 14.70 -29.31 7.55
N VAL A 240 15.51 -29.90 6.67
CA VAL A 240 16.93 -30.16 6.95
C VAL A 240 17.72 -29.90 5.66
N LEU A 241 18.48 -28.79 5.61
CA LEU A 241 19.59 -28.72 4.67
C LEU A 241 20.50 -29.89 5.06
N ASN A 242 20.62 -30.93 4.21
CA ASN A 242 21.45 -32.10 4.50
C ASN A 242 22.86 -31.62 4.89
N SER A 243 23.09 -31.58 6.19
CA SER A 243 24.33 -31.10 6.81
C SER A 243 25.44 -32.15 6.66
N ASP A 244 25.10 -33.31 6.10
CA ASP A 244 25.91 -34.51 5.96
C ASP A 244 26.02 -34.95 4.48
N LEU A 245 26.36 -34.03 3.57
CA LEU A 245 27.02 -34.47 2.34
C LEU A 245 28.43 -34.93 2.73
N ALA A 246 28.95 -35.98 2.08
CA ALA A 246 30.31 -36.47 2.35
C ALA A 246 31.38 -35.35 2.24
N CYS A 247 31.10 -34.30 1.46
CA CYS A 247 31.99 -33.16 1.27
C CYS A 247 31.95 -32.09 2.39
N ASN A 248 30.88 -32.01 3.20
CA ASN A 248 30.76 -31.01 4.28
C ASN A 248 30.63 -31.62 5.68
N ALA A 249 30.70 -32.95 5.80
CA ALA A 249 30.60 -33.68 7.06
C ALA A 249 31.60 -33.21 8.14
N ASN A 250 32.78 -32.71 7.75
CA ASN A 250 33.78 -32.21 8.68
C ASN A 250 33.45 -30.82 9.27
N CYS A 251 32.40 -30.14 8.78
CA CYS A 251 32.13 -28.75 9.13
C CYS A 251 30.96 -28.54 10.10
N SER A 252 30.17 -29.58 10.42
CA SER A 252 29.05 -29.51 11.40
C SER A 252 28.17 -28.24 11.24
N CYS A 253 27.65 -28.02 10.02
CA CYS A 253 27.08 -26.72 9.60
C CYS A 253 25.69 -26.38 10.15
N GLU A 254 25.12 -27.19 11.05
CA GLU A 254 23.74 -27.12 11.55
C GLU A 254 23.38 -25.77 12.17
N SER A 255 24.34 -25.09 12.83
CA SER A 255 24.15 -23.78 13.45
C SER A 255 24.70 -22.60 12.64
N SER A 256 25.05 -22.81 11.37
CA SER A 256 25.62 -21.73 10.55
C SER A 256 24.53 -20.74 10.11
N ALA A 257 24.79 -19.44 10.32
CA ALA A 257 23.88 -18.39 9.86
C ALA A 257 23.82 -18.36 8.33
N TYR A 258 22.65 -18.02 7.79
CA TYR A 258 22.47 -17.85 6.34
C TYR A 258 23.44 -16.80 5.79
N SER A 259 24.36 -17.22 4.93
CA SER A 259 25.40 -16.38 4.35
C SER A 259 25.76 -16.89 2.96
N PRO A 260 24.92 -16.64 1.95
CA PRO A 260 25.02 -17.32 0.66
C PRO A 260 26.35 -17.04 -0.02
N VAL A 261 26.88 -18.06 -0.70
CA VAL A 261 28.11 -17.96 -1.52
C VAL A 261 27.88 -18.53 -2.91
N CYS A 262 28.44 -17.88 -3.93
CA CYS A 262 28.29 -18.26 -5.32
C CYS A 262 29.55 -18.94 -5.86
N PHE A 263 29.36 -20.11 -6.45
CA PHE A 263 30.32 -20.73 -7.34
C PHE A 263 30.06 -20.28 -8.78
N ALA A 264 30.91 -19.38 -9.30
CA ALA A 264 30.69 -18.74 -10.59
C ALA A 264 30.74 -19.72 -11.78
N ASN A 265 31.66 -20.69 -11.76
CA ASN A 265 31.86 -21.62 -12.89
C ASN A 265 30.71 -22.62 -13.04
N GLY A 266 30.11 -23.06 -11.92
CA GLY A 266 28.97 -23.97 -11.90
C GLY A 266 27.61 -23.28 -11.77
N ASN A 267 27.58 -21.94 -11.67
CA ASN A 267 26.37 -21.14 -11.46
C ASN A 267 25.49 -21.68 -10.30
N GLN A 268 26.14 -22.06 -9.20
CA GLN A 268 25.50 -22.68 -8.05
C GLN A 268 25.67 -21.82 -6.80
N THR A 269 24.56 -21.56 -6.11
CA THR A 269 24.55 -20.83 -4.82
C THR A 269 24.47 -21.84 -3.67
N PHE A 270 25.42 -21.76 -2.74
CA PHE A 270 25.41 -22.52 -1.49
C PHE A 270 24.85 -21.68 -0.34
N PHE A 271 24.22 -22.32 0.64
CA PHE A 271 23.61 -21.66 1.80
C PHE A 271 24.61 -20.88 2.66
N SER A 272 25.80 -21.45 2.85
CA SER A 272 26.93 -20.79 3.51
C SER A 272 28.27 -21.35 3.01
N SER A 273 29.38 -20.66 3.32
CA SER A 273 30.72 -21.16 3.03
C SER A 273 31.01 -22.51 3.72
N CYS A 274 30.37 -22.77 4.87
CA CYS A 274 30.40 -24.06 5.56
C CYS A 274 29.77 -25.17 4.72
N HIS A 275 28.60 -24.91 4.13
CA HIS A 275 27.90 -25.87 3.28
C HIS A 275 28.61 -26.14 1.94
N ALA A 276 29.53 -25.25 1.54
CA ALA A 276 30.44 -25.47 0.42
C ALA A 276 31.75 -26.21 0.83
N GLY A 277 31.95 -26.47 2.12
CA GLY A 277 33.13 -27.17 2.65
C GLY A 277 34.43 -26.36 2.55
N CYS A 278 34.34 -25.02 2.58
CA CYS A 278 35.49 -24.14 2.40
C CYS A 278 36.27 -23.92 3.70
N SER A 279 37.60 -24.10 3.64
CA SER A 279 38.50 -23.93 4.80
C SER A 279 39.30 -22.63 4.77
N GLN A 280 39.42 -21.99 3.60
CA GLN A 280 40.24 -20.78 3.41
C GLN A 280 39.39 -19.53 3.17
N VAL A 281 39.80 -18.41 3.78
CA VAL A 281 39.21 -17.08 3.53
C VAL A 281 40.25 -16.18 2.88
N LEU A 282 39.98 -15.75 1.65
CA LEU A 282 40.78 -14.82 0.87
C LEU A 282 40.05 -13.47 0.81
N ASN A 283 40.65 -12.41 1.32
CA ASN A 283 40.01 -11.10 1.35
C ASN A 283 40.56 -10.22 0.22
N THR A 284 39.75 -9.95 -0.81
CA THR A 284 40.19 -9.18 -1.98
C THR A 284 39.26 -7.98 -2.19
N ARG A 285 39.81 -6.75 -2.11
CA ARG A 285 39.11 -5.48 -2.40
C ARG A 285 37.71 -5.37 -1.74
N GLY A 286 37.59 -5.75 -0.46
CA GLY A 286 36.34 -5.65 0.29
C GLY A 286 35.30 -6.75 0.04
N LYS A 287 35.59 -7.71 -0.85
CA LYS A 287 34.78 -8.93 -1.02
C LYS A 287 35.51 -10.12 -0.40
N ARG A 288 34.78 -10.91 0.40
CA ARG A 288 35.27 -12.19 0.92
C ARG A 288 35.14 -13.26 -0.16
N ILE A 289 36.25 -13.89 -0.49
CA ILE A 289 36.35 -15.05 -1.37
C ILE A 289 36.72 -16.23 -0.48
N TYR A 290 36.11 -17.38 -0.71
CA TYR A 290 36.43 -18.60 0.02
C TYR A 290 37.05 -19.61 -0.94
N GLY A 291 38.10 -20.28 -0.49
CA GLY A 291 38.84 -21.29 -1.25
C GLY A 291 39.00 -22.57 -0.44
N ASP A 292 39.61 -23.58 -1.07
CA ASP A 292 39.78 -24.92 -0.51
C ASP A 292 38.42 -25.52 -0.07
N CYS A 293 37.51 -25.56 -1.04
CA CYS A 293 36.12 -25.96 -0.85
C CYS A 293 35.91 -27.41 -1.29
N SER A 294 35.63 -28.29 -0.33
CA SER A 294 35.51 -29.75 -0.57
C SER A 294 34.30 -30.15 -1.40
N CYS A 295 33.26 -29.30 -1.49
CA CYS A 295 32.05 -29.57 -2.27
C CYS A 295 32.10 -29.05 -3.71
N LEU A 296 33.25 -28.54 -4.18
CA LEU A 296 33.44 -28.09 -5.55
C LEU A 296 34.13 -29.14 -6.43
N PRO A 297 33.98 -29.08 -7.77
CA PRO A 297 34.59 -30.04 -8.69
C PRO A 297 36.13 -30.00 -8.70
N SER A 298 36.72 -28.82 -8.45
CA SER A 298 38.17 -28.62 -8.40
C SER A 298 38.59 -27.92 -7.11
N VAL A 299 39.78 -28.22 -6.60
CA VAL A 299 40.38 -27.58 -5.42
C VAL A 299 40.77 -26.12 -5.69
N GLU A 300 41.01 -25.78 -6.95
CA GLU A 300 41.33 -24.41 -7.39
C GLU A 300 40.08 -23.52 -7.52
N ASP A 301 38.89 -24.13 -7.50
CA ASP A 301 37.65 -23.37 -7.58
C ASP A 301 37.42 -22.59 -6.29
N VAL A 302 36.94 -21.35 -6.46
CA VAL A 302 36.62 -20.44 -5.37
C VAL A 302 35.16 -20.04 -5.40
N VAL A 303 34.61 -19.77 -4.23
CA VAL A 303 33.27 -19.18 -4.09
C VAL A 303 33.37 -17.75 -3.62
N THR A 304 32.45 -16.91 -4.10
CA THR A 304 32.39 -15.49 -3.76
C THR A 304 31.23 -15.22 -2.82
N GLN A 305 31.37 -14.27 -1.90
CA GLN A 305 30.28 -13.87 -1.02
C GLN A 305 29.10 -13.30 -1.83
N GLY A 306 27.89 -13.77 -1.52
CA GLY A 306 26.64 -13.39 -2.18
C GLY A 306 26.06 -14.52 -3.05
N PRO A 307 24.77 -14.41 -3.43
CA PRO A 307 24.16 -15.32 -4.39
C PRO A 307 24.74 -15.12 -5.80
N CYS A 308 24.60 -16.13 -6.66
CA CYS A 308 25.04 -16.00 -8.05
C CYS A 308 24.24 -14.93 -8.81
N ASN A 309 24.94 -14.18 -9.67
CA ASN A 309 24.31 -13.15 -10.49
C ASN A 309 23.38 -13.80 -11.51
N VAL A 310 22.09 -13.52 -11.39
CA VAL A 310 21.07 -13.82 -12.39
C VAL A 310 20.59 -12.51 -13.01
N ASP A 311 20.59 -12.43 -14.33
CA ASP A 311 20.08 -11.27 -15.06
C ASP A 311 18.56 -11.16 -14.90
N CYS A 312 18.14 -10.54 -13.79
CA CYS A 312 16.75 -10.46 -13.37
C CYS A 312 16.04 -9.15 -13.76
N PHE A 313 16.80 -8.17 -14.27
CA PHE A 313 16.32 -6.81 -14.47
C PHE A 313 15.08 -6.74 -15.37
N SER A 314 15.03 -7.50 -16.45
CA SER A 314 13.88 -7.50 -17.37
C SER A 314 12.58 -7.95 -16.66
N LYS A 315 12.64 -9.07 -15.93
CA LYS A 315 11.48 -9.60 -15.17
C LYS A 315 11.06 -8.62 -14.05
N LEU A 316 12.02 -7.99 -13.37
CA LEU A 316 11.77 -6.97 -12.34
C LEU A 316 11.07 -5.73 -12.90
N PHE A 317 11.59 -5.15 -13.99
CA PHE A 317 10.97 -3.95 -14.59
C PHE A 317 9.60 -4.25 -15.18
N PHE A 318 9.39 -5.44 -15.74
CA PHE A 318 8.08 -5.88 -16.21
C PHE A 318 7.07 -5.98 -15.05
N PHE A 319 7.46 -6.60 -13.92
CA PHE A 319 6.65 -6.65 -12.71
C PHE A 319 6.29 -5.26 -12.17
N ILE A 320 7.29 -4.37 -12.08
CA ILE A 320 7.08 -2.98 -11.66
C ILE A 320 6.13 -2.25 -12.61
N GLY A 321 6.28 -2.43 -13.93
CA GLY A 321 5.42 -1.81 -14.93
C GLY A 321 3.95 -2.21 -14.77
N ILE A 322 3.68 -3.50 -14.54
CA ILE A 322 2.32 -4.00 -14.29
C ILE A 322 1.76 -3.41 -12.98
N GLN A 323 2.54 -3.41 -11.90
CA GLN A 323 2.13 -2.80 -10.63
C GLN A 323 1.80 -1.31 -10.79
N CYS A 324 2.63 -0.56 -11.50
CA CYS A 324 2.39 0.85 -11.82
C CYS A 324 1.07 1.06 -12.57
N LEU A 325 0.80 0.23 -13.58
CA LEU A 325 -0.42 0.32 -14.38
C LEU A 325 -1.67 0.05 -13.53
N ILE A 326 -1.65 -1.03 -12.75
CA ILE A 326 -2.74 -1.43 -11.87
C ILE A 326 -3.03 -0.33 -10.83
N GLN A 327 -1.98 0.25 -10.23
CA GLN A 327 -2.14 1.33 -9.25
C GLN A 327 -2.71 2.61 -9.87
N LEU A 328 -2.26 2.98 -11.07
CA LEU A 328 -2.76 4.16 -11.79
C LEU A 328 -4.26 4.03 -12.07
N ILE A 329 -4.69 2.88 -12.58
CA ILE A 329 -6.11 2.59 -12.84
C ILE A 329 -6.88 2.53 -11.51
N GLY A 330 -6.34 1.88 -10.48
CA GLY A 330 -6.94 1.77 -9.15
C GLY A 330 -7.24 3.12 -8.49
N CYS A 331 -6.41 4.14 -8.71
CA CYS A 331 -6.65 5.49 -8.18
C CYS A 331 -7.95 6.11 -8.69
N SER A 332 -8.39 5.80 -9.91
CA SER A 332 -9.66 6.27 -10.45
C SER A 332 -10.85 5.72 -9.64
N GLY A 333 -10.84 4.42 -9.32
CA GLY A 333 -11.88 3.79 -8.50
C GLY A 333 -11.92 4.31 -7.07
N ARG A 334 -10.76 4.64 -6.48
CA ARG A 334 -10.69 5.25 -5.14
C ARG A 334 -11.35 6.62 -5.08
N ILE A 335 -11.17 7.46 -6.11
CA ILE A 335 -11.87 8.77 -6.17
C ILE A 335 -13.38 8.56 -6.26
N THR A 336 -13.84 7.63 -7.10
CA THR A 336 -15.27 7.30 -7.21
C THR A 336 -15.84 6.84 -5.87
N THR A 337 -15.15 5.93 -5.18
CA THR A 337 -15.54 5.39 -3.86
C THR A 337 -15.74 6.52 -2.83
N VAL A 338 -14.80 7.45 -2.79
CA VAL A 338 -14.86 8.61 -1.88
C VAL A 338 -15.99 9.56 -2.27
N LEU A 339 -16.18 9.81 -3.56
CA LEU A 339 -17.26 10.66 -4.07
C LEU A 339 -18.64 10.09 -3.71
N VAL A 340 -18.83 8.77 -3.80
CA VAL A 340 -20.05 8.07 -3.38
C VAL A 340 -20.28 8.21 -1.88
N ASN A 341 -19.24 8.04 -1.05
CA ASN A 341 -19.33 8.25 0.40
C ASN A 341 -19.80 9.67 0.74
N TYR A 342 -19.27 10.70 0.08
CA TYR A 342 -19.69 12.08 0.33
C TYR A 342 -21.09 12.42 -0.17
N ARG A 343 -21.55 11.79 -1.26
CA ARG A 343 -22.83 12.13 -1.93
C ARG A 343 -24.01 11.27 -1.51
N SER A 344 -23.76 10.11 -0.90
CA SER A 344 -24.80 9.20 -0.41
C SER A 344 -25.40 9.61 0.94
N ILE A 345 -24.87 10.66 1.58
CA ILE A 345 -25.22 11.07 2.95
C ILE A 345 -25.52 12.57 3.01
N GLU A 346 -26.42 12.94 3.92
CA GLU A 346 -26.74 14.34 4.23
C GLU A 346 -25.53 15.11 4.78
N VAL A 347 -25.49 16.42 4.53
CA VAL A 347 -24.35 17.29 4.89
C VAL A 347 -23.99 17.21 6.39
N ARG A 348 -24.99 17.06 7.26
CA ARG A 348 -24.83 16.99 8.71
C ARG A 348 -24.09 15.76 9.24
N ASP A 349 -24.07 14.64 8.50
CA ASP A 349 -23.46 13.38 8.98
C ASP A 349 -22.20 12.99 8.21
N LYS A 350 -21.72 13.83 7.28
CA LYS A 350 -20.54 13.53 6.46
C LYS A 350 -19.31 13.23 7.30
N GLU A 351 -19.08 14.01 8.35
CA GLU A 351 -17.94 13.83 9.25
C GLU A 351 -18.04 12.50 10.02
N LEU A 352 -19.22 12.19 10.58
CA LEU A 352 -19.49 10.94 11.28
C LEU A 352 -19.30 9.73 10.36
N ALA A 353 -19.84 9.79 9.14
CA ALA A 353 -19.73 8.73 8.16
C ALA A 353 -18.30 8.49 7.70
N GLN A 354 -17.52 9.55 7.48
CA GLN A 354 -16.11 9.43 7.11
C GLN A 354 -15.28 8.84 8.25
N GLY A 355 -15.57 9.24 9.50
CA GLY A 355 -14.97 8.64 10.69
C GLY A 355 -15.30 7.15 10.80
N LEU A 356 -16.57 6.78 10.57
CA LEU A 356 -17.02 5.40 10.57
C LEU A 356 -16.41 4.56 9.44
N ALA A 357 -16.27 5.13 8.24
CA ALA A 357 -15.61 4.47 7.12
C ALA A 357 -14.14 4.17 7.45
N LEU A 358 -13.41 5.15 7.99
CA LEU A 358 -12.02 4.95 8.41
C LEU A 358 -11.90 3.95 9.56
N PHE A 359 -12.81 3.99 10.54
CA PHE A 359 -12.87 3.02 11.63
C PHE A 359 -13.07 1.60 11.08
N THR A 360 -14.02 1.42 10.16
CA THR A 360 -14.34 0.13 9.54
C THR A 360 -13.13 -0.41 8.76
N ILE A 361 -12.48 0.44 7.96
CA ILE A 361 -11.25 0.08 7.23
C ILE A 361 -10.12 -0.30 8.20
N SER A 362 -9.95 0.46 9.28
CA SER A 362 -8.87 0.18 10.24
C SER A 362 -9.09 -1.15 10.96
N LEU A 363 -10.32 -1.41 11.39
CA LEU A 363 -10.69 -2.61 12.14
C LEU A 363 -10.64 -3.87 11.28
N PHE A 364 -11.15 -3.81 10.04
CA PHE A 364 -11.34 -4.99 9.20
C PHE A 364 -10.31 -5.16 8.09
N ALA A 365 -9.47 -4.15 7.82
CA ALA A 365 -8.45 -4.22 6.78
C ALA A 365 -7.04 -4.01 7.33
N PHE A 366 -6.77 -2.86 7.97
CA PHE A 366 -5.38 -2.53 8.36
C PHE A 366 -4.85 -3.37 9.53
N ILE A 367 -5.69 -3.77 10.49
CA ILE A 367 -5.28 -4.68 11.57
C ILE A 367 -5.12 -6.13 11.05
N PRO A 368 -6.14 -6.74 10.43
CA PRO A 368 -6.04 -8.14 10.01
C PRO A 368 -5.13 -8.36 8.79
N GLY A 369 -4.97 -7.36 7.90
CA GLY A 369 -4.17 -7.48 6.68
C GLY A 369 -2.74 -7.99 6.94
N PRO A 370 -1.89 -7.26 7.69
CA PRO A 370 -0.55 -7.71 8.03
C PRO A 370 -0.51 -9.08 8.73
N ILE A 371 -1.49 -9.40 9.57
CA ILE A 371 -1.56 -10.68 10.31
C ILE A 371 -1.83 -11.84 9.34
N ILE A 372 -2.81 -11.69 8.44
CA ILE A 372 -3.17 -12.70 7.44
C ILE A 372 -1.99 -12.94 6.50
N TYR A 373 -1.44 -11.88 5.90
CA TYR A 373 -0.33 -12.02 4.96
C TYR A 373 0.97 -12.43 5.64
N GLY A 374 1.22 -12.01 6.88
CA GLY A 374 2.35 -12.50 7.67
C GLY A 374 2.31 -14.02 7.85
N LYS A 375 1.15 -14.57 8.24
CA LYS A 375 0.97 -16.02 8.36
C LYS A 375 1.09 -16.75 7.02
N ILE A 376 0.59 -16.15 5.94
CA ILE A 376 0.74 -16.70 4.58
C ILE A 376 2.21 -16.75 4.18
N ILE A 377 2.96 -15.68 4.41
CA ILE A 377 4.40 -15.61 4.13
C ILE A 377 5.16 -16.64 4.96
N ASP A 378 4.89 -16.72 6.26
CA ASP A 378 5.53 -17.68 7.17
C ASP A 378 5.27 -19.13 6.74
N SER A 379 4.11 -19.43 6.14
CA SER A 379 3.82 -20.78 5.61
C SER A 379 4.73 -21.21 4.45
N SER A 380 5.36 -20.25 3.77
CA SER A 380 6.31 -20.52 2.69
C SER A 380 7.76 -20.61 3.17
N CYS A 381 8.02 -20.47 4.46
CA CYS A 381 9.37 -20.56 4.98
C CYS A 381 9.93 -21.98 4.91
N ILE A 382 11.15 -22.10 4.38
CA ILE A 382 11.91 -23.36 4.35
C ILE A 382 12.86 -23.43 5.54
N VAL A 383 13.61 -22.35 5.81
CA VAL A 383 14.64 -22.33 6.86
C VAL A 383 14.34 -21.23 7.87
N TRP A 384 14.08 -21.65 9.11
CA TRP A 384 13.84 -20.78 10.25
C TRP A 384 15.13 -20.46 10.97
N ASP A 385 15.30 -19.21 11.38
CA ASP A 385 16.27 -18.84 12.39
C ASP A 385 15.87 -19.46 13.74
N ASN A 386 16.80 -20.14 14.38
CA ASN A 386 16.61 -20.73 15.70
C ASN A 386 17.70 -20.19 16.63
N THR A 387 17.41 -19.07 17.29
CA THR A 387 18.28 -18.49 18.31
C THR A 387 17.79 -18.88 19.69
N CYS A 388 18.64 -19.55 20.47
CA CYS A 388 18.35 -19.97 21.85
C CYS A 388 17.06 -20.81 21.99
N GLY A 389 16.79 -21.71 21.06
CA GLY A 389 15.61 -22.58 21.07
C GLY A 389 14.28 -21.89 20.77
N LYS A 390 14.31 -20.62 20.34
CA LYS A 390 13.13 -19.87 19.89
C LYS A 390 13.19 -19.64 18.38
N ARG A 391 12.04 -19.82 17.73
CA ARG A 391 11.86 -19.54 16.31
C ARG A 391 11.87 -18.03 16.06
N GLY A 392 12.84 -17.59 15.27
CA GLY A 392 13.03 -16.21 14.84
C GLY A 392 12.51 -15.97 13.42
N ASN A 393 13.19 -15.10 12.69
CA ASN A 393 12.84 -14.76 11.31
C ASN A 393 13.12 -15.93 10.35
N CYS A 394 12.36 -16.02 9.27
CA CYS A 394 12.69 -16.95 8.20
C CYS A 394 13.82 -16.40 7.32
N TRP A 395 14.85 -17.23 7.10
CA TRP A 395 16.00 -16.88 6.25
C TRP A 395 15.73 -17.16 4.77
N VAL A 396 15.14 -18.32 4.45
CA VAL A 396 14.92 -18.77 3.08
C VAL A 396 13.46 -19.17 2.89
N TYR A 397 12.83 -18.60 1.87
CA TYR A 397 11.43 -18.86 1.52
C TYR A 397 11.34 -19.65 0.21
N ASP A 398 10.35 -20.54 0.14
CA ASP A 398 9.92 -21.17 -1.11
C ASP A 398 9.28 -20.10 -1.99
N LYS A 399 9.99 -19.70 -3.05
CA LYS A 399 9.55 -18.61 -3.92
C LYS A 399 8.20 -18.89 -4.58
N TRP A 400 7.95 -20.15 -4.99
CA TRP A 400 6.70 -20.53 -5.64
C TRP A 400 5.53 -20.43 -4.67
N LYS A 401 5.64 -21.04 -3.49
CA LYS A 401 4.57 -20.97 -2.47
C LYS A 401 4.35 -19.55 -1.98
N PHE A 402 5.41 -18.77 -1.79
CA PHE A 402 5.34 -17.38 -1.37
C PHE A 402 4.51 -16.54 -2.35
N ARG A 403 4.87 -16.55 -3.65
CA ARG A 403 4.17 -15.75 -4.66
C ARG A 403 2.74 -16.25 -4.91
N PHE A 404 2.55 -17.57 -4.96
CA PHE A 404 1.26 -18.18 -5.24
C PHE A 404 0.26 -17.87 -4.12
N ASN A 405 0.64 -18.10 -2.86
CA ASN A 405 -0.28 -17.91 -1.74
C ASN A 405 -0.63 -16.43 -1.52
N ILE A 406 0.32 -15.50 -1.69
CA ILE A 406 0.04 -14.06 -1.60
C ILE A 406 -0.94 -13.63 -2.69
N ASN A 407 -0.65 -13.93 -3.97
CA ASN A 407 -1.51 -13.49 -5.08
C ASN A 407 -2.89 -14.16 -5.03
N LEU A 408 -2.96 -15.43 -4.61
CA LEU A 408 -4.24 -16.12 -4.46
C LEU A 408 -5.09 -15.49 -3.35
N ALA A 409 -4.50 -15.17 -2.20
CA ALA A 409 -5.22 -14.47 -1.13
C ALA A 409 -5.68 -13.07 -1.58
N SER A 410 -4.82 -12.31 -2.25
CA SER A 410 -5.16 -11.03 -2.85
C SER A 410 -6.35 -11.16 -3.81
N LEU A 411 -6.29 -12.13 -4.73
CA LEU A 411 -7.33 -12.40 -5.70
C LEU A 411 -8.66 -12.76 -5.05
N CYS A 412 -8.66 -13.58 -3.99
CA CYS A 412 -9.88 -13.93 -3.27
C CYS A 412 -10.53 -12.71 -2.62
N PHE A 413 -9.75 -11.83 -1.98
CA PHE A 413 -10.29 -10.60 -1.39
C PHE A 413 -10.77 -9.62 -2.46
N THR A 414 -10.00 -9.43 -3.53
CA THR A 414 -10.37 -8.57 -4.66
C THR A 414 -11.64 -9.09 -5.35
N PHE A 415 -11.81 -10.40 -5.51
CA PHE A 415 -13.03 -10.98 -6.08
C PHE A 415 -14.28 -10.65 -5.26
N VAL A 416 -14.20 -10.74 -3.92
CA VAL A 416 -15.29 -10.32 -3.03
C VAL A 416 -15.55 -8.82 -3.17
N ALA A 417 -14.51 -8.00 -3.31
CA ALA A 417 -14.66 -6.56 -3.54
C ALA A 417 -15.39 -6.28 -4.87
N VAL A 418 -15.07 -6.99 -5.96
CA VAL A 418 -15.74 -6.85 -7.26
C VAL A 418 -17.23 -7.19 -7.17
N ILE A 419 -17.60 -8.24 -6.42
CA ILE A 419 -19.00 -8.57 -6.18
C ILE A 419 -19.71 -7.41 -5.45
N LEU A 420 -19.06 -6.82 -4.44
CA LEU A 420 -19.60 -5.67 -3.72
C LEU A 420 -19.69 -4.42 -4.61
N ASP A 421 -18.75 -4.20 -5.52
CA ASP A 421 -18.84 -3.12 -6.52
C ASP A 421 -20.05 -3.30 -7.44
N CYS A 422 -20.38 -4.52 -7.85
CA CYS A 422 -21.62 -4.80 -8.59
C CYS A 422 -22.87 -4.43 -7.78
N VAL A 423 -22.86 -4.71 -6.46
CA VAL A 423 -23.95 -4.31 -5.55
C VAL A 423 -24.02 -2.79 -5.41
N VAL A 424 -22.88 -2.11 -5.24
CA VAL A 424 -22.80 -0.65 -5.18
C VAL A 424 -23.28 -0.03 -6.49
N TRP A 425 -22.94 -0.62 -7.64
CA TRP A 425 -23.42 -0.17 -8.94
C TRP A 425 -24.94 -0.28 -9.05
N TYR A 426 -25.52 -1.40 -8.62
CA TYR A 426 -26.97 -1.59 -8.61
C TYR A 426 -27.70 -0.59 -7.69
N LEU A 427 -27.21 -0.41 -6.46
CA LEU A 427 -27.82 0.48 -5.46
C LEU A 427 -27.61 1.97 -5.79
N GLY A 428 -26.47 2.31 -6.37
CA GLY A 428 -26.04 3.69 -6.64
C GLY A 428 -26.42 4.23 -8.01
N LYS A 429 -27.06 3.45 -8.89
CA LYS A 429 -27.34 3.83 -10.29
C LYS A 429 -28.08 5.18 -10.47
N ASN A 430 -28.91 5.55 -9.50
CA ASN A 430 -29.74 6.76 -9.51
C ASN A 430 -29.19 7.89 -8.64
N LEU A 431 -28.00 7.73 -8.04
CA LEU A 431 -27.43 8.74 -7.16
C LEU A 431 -26.99 9.97 -7.97
N LYS A 432 -27.45 11.16 -7.59
CA LYS A 432 -27.00 12.43 -8.20
C LYS A 432 -25.65 12.85 -7.62
N LEU A 433 -24.57 12.72 -8.40
CA LEU A 433 -23.21 13.07 -7.97
C LEU A 433 -22.87 14.56 -8.19
N TYR A 434 -23.47 15.18 -9.19
CA TYR A 434 -23.25 16.58 -9.54
C TYR A 434 -24.50 17.38 -9.20
N GLU A 435 -24.32 18.55 -8.61
CA GLU A 435 -25.38 19.54 -8.54
C GLU A 435 -25.66 20.04 -9.96
N GLU A 436 -26.93 20.07 -10.37
CA GLU A 436 -27.36 20.66 -11.63
C GLU A 436 -26.93 22.14 -11.63
N SER A 437 -26.03 22.51 -12.53
CA SER A 437 -25.68 23.91 -12.75
C SER A 437 -26.94 24.66 -13.19
N ALA A 438 -27.18 25.85 -12.62
CA ALA A 438 -28.36 26.67 -12.84
C ALA A 438 -28.64 27.00 -14.33
N GLU A 439 -27.67 26.80 -15.22
CA GLU A 439 -27.81 26.92 -16.67
C GLU A 439 -28.64 25.80 -17.33
N SER A 440 -28.74 24.62 -16.71
CA SER A 440 -29.52 23.48 -17.25
C SER A 440 -31.03 23.62 -17.06
N LYS A 441 -31.50 24.60 -16.27
CA LYS A 441 -32.94 24.84 -16.04
C LYS A 441 -33.55 25.85 -17.02
N LYS A 442 -32.78 26.33 -18.01
CA LYS A 442 -33.23 27.31 -19.01
C LYS A 442 -33.43 26.72 -20.42
N THR A 443 -33.49 25.40 -20.54
CA THR A 443 -33.95 24.70 -21.76
C THR A 443 -35.10 23.80 -21.36
#